data_AF-A0A2U1IWP8-F1
#
_entry.id   AF-A0A2U1IWP8-F1
#
_cell.length_a   1.000
_cell.length_b   1.000
_cell.length_c   1.000
_cell.angle_alpha   90.00
_cell.angle_beta   90.00
_cell.angle_gamma   90.00
#
_symmetry.space_group_name_H-M   'P 1'
#
loop_
_entity.id
_entity.type
_entity.pdbx_description
1 polymer ?
#
loop_
_entity_poly.entity_id
_entity_poly.type
_entity_poly.pdbx_seq_one_letter_code
_entity_poly.pdbx_strand_id
1 'polypeptide(L)'
;MKLNSSKFQVILVGLICFCTPGMFNALNALGGGGQIDTKTGSDANTALYVTFSVFGLLGGGIVNVLGIRITMFLGGLTYALYSGSYIYINHTHKSWFTVTTGGLLGIGAGILWAGQ
;
A
#
# COMPACT_ATOMS: atom_id res chain seq x y z
N MET A 1 -27.05 0.59 13.85
CA MET A 1 -26.03 -0.43 13.55
C MET A 1 -24.79 -0.09 14.37
N LYS A 2 -24.49 -0.82 15.46
CA LYS A 2 -23.35 -0.48 16.33
C LYS A 2 -22.04 -0.79 15.60
N LEU A 3 -21.23 0.24 15.35
CA LEU A 3 -19.87 0.19 14.74
C LEU A 3 -18.85 -0.69 15.50
N ASN A 4 -19.27 -1.37 16.57
CA ASN A 4 -18.42 -2.12 17.49
C ASN A 4 -18.69 -3.63 17.50
N SER A 5 -19.47 -4.14 16.54
CA SER A 5 -19.69 -5.59 16.38
C SER A 5 -18.51 -6.21 15.65
N SER A 6 -17.86 -7.22 16.22
CA SER A 6 -16.68 -7.89 15.65
C SER A 6 -16.92 -8.38 14.22
N LYS A 7 -18.15 -8.82 13.90
CA LYS A 7 -18.53 -9.24 12.54
C LYS A 7 -18.44 -8.09 11.53
N PHE A 8 -18.87 -6.88 11.93
CA PHE A 8 -18.82 -5.71 11.05
C PHE A 8 -17.39 -5.21 10.85
N GLN A 9 -16.55 -5.25 11.89
CA GLN A 9 -15.12 -4.91 11.77
C GLN A 9 -14.38 -5.88 10.84
N VAL A 10 -14.61 -7.19 10.97
CA VAL A 10 -13.98 -8.20 10.09
C VAL A 10 -14.43 -8.02 8.63
N ILE A 11 -15.72 -7.74 8.39
CA ILE A 11 -16.21 -7.46 7.02
C ILE A 11 -15.56 -6.18 6.44
N LEU A 12 -15.44 -5.11 7.24
CA LEU A 12 -14.76 -3.88 6.83
C LEU A 12 -13.28 -4.11 6.51
N VAL A 13 -12.57 -4.83 7.38
CA VAL A 13 -11.16 -5.19 7.20
C VAL A 13 -10.99 -6.01 5.93
N GLY A 14 -11.84 -7.02 5.72
CA GLY A 14 -11.83 -7.84 4.52
C GLY A 14 -12.05 -7.03 3.24
N LEU A 15 -12.96 -6.05 3.27
CA LEU A 15 -13.21 -5.16 2.12
C LEU A 15 -12.02 -4.24 1.85
N ILE A 16 -11.37 -3.71 2.89
CA ILE A 16 -10.14 -2.92 2.77
C ILE A 16 -9.01 -3.78 2.19
N CYS A 17 -8.76 -4.97 2.74
CA CYS A 17 -7.73 -5.88 2.20
C CYS A 17 -8.04 -6.36 0.78
N PHE A 18 -9.31 -6.45 0.39
CA PHE A 18 -9.67 -6.73 -0.99
C PHE A 18 -9.34 -5.54 -1.91
N CYS A 19 -9.72 -4.33 -1.54
CA CYS A 19 -9.47 -3.14 -2.36
C CYS A 19 -8.00 -2.77 -2.44
N THR A 20 -7.26 -2.90 -1.34
CA THR A 20 -5.92 -2.33 -1.19
C THR A 20 -4.85 -3.24 -1.84
N PRO A 21 -4.53 -4.43 -1.32
CA PRO A 21 -3.73 -5.45 -2.02
C PRO A 21 -4.29 -5.87 -3.39
N GLY A 22 -5.62 -5.97 -3.54
CA GLY A 22 -6.23 -6.38 -4.82
C GLY A 22 -5.97 -5.37 -5.94
N MET A 23 -6.08 -4.08 -5.66
CA MET A 23 -5.70 -3.03 -6.61
C MET A 23 -4.20 -3.10 -6.94
N PHE A 24 -3.33 -3.29 -5.95
CA PHE A 24 -1.89 -3.41 -6.20
C PHE A 24 -1.54 -4.60 -7.12
N ASN A 25 -2.16 -5.75 -6.90
CA ASN A 25 -1.98 -6.92 -7.76
C ASN A 25 -2.54 -6.68 -9.17
N ALA A 26 -3.71 -6.03 -9.29
CA ALA A 26 -4.27 -5.68 -10.58
C ALA A 26 -3.38 -4.69 -11.35
N LEU A 27 -2.85 -3.66 -10.68
CA LEU A 27 -1.94 -2.69 -11.30
C LEU A 27 -0.64 -3.34 -11.78
N ASN A 28 -0.05 -4.25 -11.00
CA ASN A 28 1.12 -5.01 -11.43
C ASN A 28 0.78 -5.98 -12.59
N ALA A 29 -0.38 -6.65 -12.56
CA ALA A 29 -0.82 -7.53 -13.64
C ALA A 29 -1.07 -6.77 -14.96
N LEU A 30 -1.46 -5.49 -14.89
CA LEU A 30 -1.56 -4.57 -16.03
C LEU A 30 -0.21 -3.97 -16.46
N GLY A 31 0.91 -4.44 -15.90
CA GLY A 31 2.24 -3.95 -16.25
C GLY A 31 2.58 -2.59 -15.63
N GLY A 32 2.16 -2.35 -14.37
CA GLY A 32 2.39 -1.07 -13.71
C GLY A 32 1.52 0.04 -14.33
N GLY A 33 0.22 -0.22 -14.48
CA GLY A 33 -0.73 0.79 -14.97
C GLY A 33 -0.47 1.30 -16.40
N GLY A 34 0.15 0.48 -17.26
CA GLY A 34 0.53 0.87 -18.61
C GLY A 34 1.83 1.67 -18.69
N GLN A 35 2.72 1.52 -17.70
CA GLN A 35 4.05 2.14 -17.72
C GLN A 35 4.85 1.67 -18.94
N ILE A 36 5.37 2.66 -19.67
CA ILE A 36 6.15 2.46 -20.91
C ILE A 36 7.56 1.93 -20.59
N ASP A 37 8.06 2.20 -19.38
CA ASP A 37 9.41 1.83 -18.94
C ASP A 37 9.36 0.83 -17.78
N THR A 38 9.74 -0.41 -18.08
CA THR A 38 9.77 -1.53 -17.13
C THR A 38 10.75 -1.28 -15.97
N LYS A 39 11.77 -0.45 -16.17
CA LYS A 39 12.74 -0.11 -15.13
C LYS A 39 12.09 0.59 -13.94
N THR A 40 11.15 1.49 -14.21
CA THR A 40 10.47 2.24 -13.13
C THR A 40 9.61 1.33 -12.25
N GLY A 41 8.94 0.35 -12.86
CA GLY A 41 8.16 -0.66 -12.13
C GLY A 41 9.03 -1.56 -11.25
N SER A 42 10.19 -1.98 -11.76
CA SER A 42 11.16 -2.75 -10.96
C SER A 42 11.72 -1.93 -9.79
N ASP A 43 12.15 -0.69 -10.03
CA ASP A 43 12.69 0.18 -8.98
C ASP A 43 11.65 0.46 -7.87
N ALA A 44 10.38 0.69 -8.25
CA ALA A 44 9.29 0.90 -7.30
C ALA A 44 8.99 -0.36 -6.46
N ASN A 45 8.99 -1.54 -7.07
CA ASN A 45 8.80 -2.80 -6.35
C ASN A 45 9.99 -3.11 -5.43
N THR A 46 11.23 -2.83 -5.86
CA THR A 46 12.40 -2.95 -4.98
C THR A 46 12.29 -2.02 -3.76
N ALA A 47 11.93 -0.76 -3.97
CA ALA A 47 11.72 0.19 -2.87
C ALA A 47 10.61 -0.28 -1.92
N LEU A 48 9.52 -0.81 -2.46
CA LEU A 48 8.43 -1.42 -1.68
C LEU A 48 8.96 -2.56 -0.81
N TYR A 49 9.62 -3.56 -1.40
CA TYR A 49 10.07 -4.74 -0.66
C TYR A 49 11.13 -4.41 0.40
N VAL A 50 12.09 -3.54 0.10
CA VAL A 50 13.10 -3.09 1.07
C VAL A 50 12.42 -2.44 2.27
N THR A 51 11.49 -1.53 1.99
CA THR A 51 10.80 -0.80 3.05
C THR A 51 9.84 -1.71 3.83
N PHE A 52 9.19 -2.64 3.13
CA PHE A 52 8.34 -3.67 3.73
C PHE A 52 9.12 -4.59 4.67
N SER A 53 10.35 -5.01 4.32
CA SER A 53 11.18 -5.82 5.23
C SER A 53 11.53 -5.07 6.52
N VAL A 54 11.85 -3.78 6.43
CA VAL A 54 12.18 -2.95 7.61
C VAL A 54 10.94 -2.72 8.48
N PHE A 55 9.85 -2.28 7.87
CA PHE A 55 8.61 -1.95 8.59
C PHE A 55 7.77 -3.18 8.92
N GLY A 56 8.03 -4.35 8.35
CA GLY A 56 7.46 -5.62 8.78
C GLY A 56 8.04 -6.07 10.12
N LEU A 57 9.34 -5.85 10.36
CA LEU A 57 9.98 -6.13 11.65
C LEU A 57 9.53 -5.14 12.74
N LEU A 58 9.41 -3.85 12.39
CA LEU A 58 8.99 -2.80 13.33
C LEU A 58 7.46 -2.68 13.44
N GLY A 59 6.72 -3.24 12.49
CA GLY A 59 5.29 -3.05 12.31
C GLY A 59 4.46 -3.50 13.50
N GLY A 60 4.82 -4.64 14.12
CA GLY A 60 4.12 -5.13 15.31
C GLY A 60 4.21 -4.15 16.49
N GLY A 61 5.37 -3.50 16.69
CA GLY A 61 5.53 -2.46 17.70
C GLY A 61 4.73 -1.20 17.36
N ILE A 62 4.75 -0.79 16.09
CA ILE A 62 4.04 0.40 15.60
C ILE A 62 2.52 0.23 15.73
N VAL A 63 1.97 -0.93 15.36
CA VAL A 63 0.53 -1.25 15.50
C VAL A 63 0.11 -1.24 16.96
N ASN A 64 0.95 -1.76 17.85
CA ASN A 64 0.64 -1.81 19.28
C ASN A 64 0.58 -0.40 19.92
N VAL A 65 1.34 0.57 19.39
CA VAL A 65 1.37 1.96 19.89
C VAL A 65 0.29 2.84 19.23
N LEU A 66 0.12 2.76 17.91
CA LEU A 66 -0.79 3.64 17.16
C LEU A 66 -2.22 3.11 17.06
N GLY A 67 -2.42 1.81 17.27
CA GLY A 67 -3.71 1.14 17.19
C GLY A 67 -4.18 0.88 15.76
N ILE A 68 -4.87 -0.26 15.59
CA ILE A 68 -5.24 -0.85 14.29
C ILE A 68 -6.04 0.09 13.36
N ARG A 69 -6.85 0.98 13.92
CA ARG A 69 -7.74 1.87 13.14
C ARG A 69 -6.95 2.92 12.36
N ILE A 70 -5.93 3.52 12.99
CA ILE A 70 -5.11 4.57 12.37
C ILE A 70 -4.19 3.95 11.33
N THR A 71 -3.60 2.79 11.64
CA THR A 71 -2.72 2.08 10.71
C THR A 71 -3.43 1.59 9.46
N MET A 72 -4.68 1.13 9.55
CA MET A 72 -5.47 0.81 8.37
C MET A 72 -5.78 2.05 7.50
N PHE A 73 -6.09 3.19 8.11
CA PHE A 73 -6.37 4.42 7.38
C PHE A 73 -5.12 4.95 6.67
N LEU A 74 -3.98 4.98 7.36
CA LEU A 74 -2.69 5.36 6.79
C LEU A 74 -2.23 4.38 5.70
N GLY A 75 -2.44 3.08 5.91
CA GLY A 75 -2.21 2.05 4.91
C GLY A 75 -3.01 2.33 3.63
N GLY A 76 -4.33 2.49 3.71
CA GLY A 76 -5.18 2.80 2.56
C GLY A 76 -4.74 4.06 1.80
N LEU A 77 -4.32 5.11 2.51
CA LEU A 77 -3.80 6.35 1.92
C LEU A 77 -2.54 6.12 1.08
N THR A 78 -1.59 5.30 1.55
CA THR A 78 -0.36 5.00 0.78
C THR A 78 -0.67 4.25 -0.52
N TYR A 79 -1.68 3.37 -0.52
CA TYR A 79 -2.14 2.70 -1.74
C TYR A 79 -2.86 3.64 -2.71
N ALA A 80 -3.68 4.57 -2.20
CA ALA A 80 -4.29 5.60 -3.04
C ALA A 80 -3.22 6.51 -3.69
N LEU A 81 -2.20 6.91 -2.93
CA LEU A 81 -1.05 7.66 -3.43
C LEU A 81 -0.27 6.90 -4.50
N TYR A 82 -0.04 5.60 -4.32
CA TYR A 82 0.62 4.75 -5.31
C TYR A 82 -0.18 4.66 -6.61
N SER A 83 -1.50 4.45 -6.54
CA SER A 83 -2.37 4.48 -7.72
C SER A 83 -2.31 5.84 -8.44
N GLY A 84 -2.39 6.94 -7.69
CA GLY A 84 -2.24 8.30 -8.24
C GLY A 84 -0.88 8.54 -8.91
N SER A 85 0.18 7.91 -8.43
CA SER A 85 1.52 8.04 -9.02
C SER A 85 1.61 7.48 -10.44
N TYR A 86 0.77 6.50 -10.79
CA TYR A 86 0.68 5.98 -12.16
C TYR A 86 0.02 6.96 -13.13
N ILE A 87 -0.96 7.75 -12.66
CA ILE A 87 -1.54 8.81 -13.48
C ILE A 87 -0.51 9.92 -13.69
N TYR A 88 0.21 10.29 -12.62
CA TYR A 88 1.24 11.34 -12.69
C TYR A 88 2.39 10.98 -13.64
N ILE A 89 2.89 9.74 -13.59
CA ILE A 89 3.98 9.34 -14.49
C ILE A 89 3.52 9.29 -15.95
N ASN A 90 2.25 8.96 -16.23
CA ASN A 90 1.71 8.96 -17.58
C ASN A 90 1.66 10.39 -18.16
N HIS A 91 1.28 11.39 -17.36
CA HIS A 91 1.25 12.79 -17.81
C HIS A 91 2.61 13.49 -17.84
N THR A 92 3.52 13.13 -16.93
CA THR A 92 4.75 13.90 -16.69
C THR A 92 6.03 13.16 -17.09
N HIS A 93 5.96 11.86 -17.35
CA HIS A 93 7.08 10.96 -17.61
C HIS A 93 8.19 10.95 -16.53
N LYS A 94 7.89 11.43 -15.30
CA LYS A 94 8.85 11.48 -14.18
C LYS A 94 8.72 10.25 -13.30
N SER A 95 9.72 9.37 -13.34
CA SER A 95 9.76 8.07 -12.66
C SER A 95 9.99 8.14 -11.14
N TRP A 96 10.63 9.21 -10.65
CA TRP A 96 10.95 9.38 -9.21
C TRP A 96 9.71 9.27 -8.31
N PHE A 97 8.57 9.82 -8.74
CA PHE A 97 7.36 9.86 -7.91
C PHE A 97 6.82 8.44 -7.64
N THR A 98 6.81 7.57 -8.65
CA THR A 98 6.36 6.17 -8.50
C THR A 98 7.28 5.37 -7.58
N VAL A 99 8.59 5.59 -7.64
CA VAL A 99 9.55 4.88 -6.75
C VAL A 99 9.34 5.32 -5.30
N THR A 100 9.15 6.63 -5.06
CA THR A 100 8.88 7.14 -3.71
C THR A 100 7.55 6.67 -3.14
N THR A 101 6.49 6.63 -3.94
CA THR A 101 5.18 6.10 -3.49
C THR A 101 5.22 4.59 -3.31
N GLY A 102 6.03 3.84 -4.08
CA GLY A 102 6.30 2.42 -3.86
C GLY A 102 6.96 2.15 -2.49
N GLY A 103 7.95 2.94 -2.11
CA GLY A 103 8.56 2.88 -0.78
C GLY A 103 7.56 3.20 0.35
N LEU A 104 6.78 4.28 0.21
CA LEU A 104 5.71 4.64 1.15
C LEU A 104 4.64 3.54 1.27
N LEU A 105 4.29 2.90 0.16
CA LEU A 105 3.39 1.76 0.15
C LEU A 105 3.98 0.56 0.88
N GLY A 106 5.30 0.33 0.78
CA GLY A 106 6.01 -0.67 1.58
C GLY A 106 5.90 -0.43 3.09
N ILE A 107 5.99 0.84 3.53
CA ILE A 107 5.72 1.23 4.93
C ILE A 107 4.29 0.87 5.31
N GLY A 108 3.31 1.35 4.53
CA GLY A 108 1.89 1.13 4.79
C GLY A 108 1.53 -0.35 4.81
N ALA A 109 2.07 -1.14 3.88
CA ALA A 109 1.86 -2.57 3.78
C ALA A 109 2.51 -3.32 4.96
N GLY A 110 3.74 -2.98 5.34
CA GLY A 110 4.44 -3.64 6.46
C GLY A 110 3.68 -3.49 7.77
N ILE A 111 3.09 -2.31 8.00
CA ILE A 111 2.32 -2.04 9.21
C ILE A 111 0.91 -2.63 9.12
N LEU A 112 0.28 -2.63 7.93
CA LEU A 112 -1.05 -3.23 7.73
C LEU A 112 -1.01 -4.75 7.92
N TRP A 113 -0.02 -5.43 7.33
CA TRP A 113 0.17 -6.87 7.47
C TRP A 113 0.61 -7.30 8.88
N ALA A 114 1.24 -6.42 9.64
CA ALA A 114 1.56 -6.68 11.05
C ALA A 114 0.33 -6.57 11.98
N GLY A 115 -0.73 -5.89 11.54
CA GLY A 115 -1.97 -5.72 12.30
C GLY A 115 -3.11 -6.66 11.90
N GLN A 116 -2.97 -7.38 10.78
CA GLN A 116 -3.88 -8.44 10.36
C GLN A 116 -3.63 -9.71 11.17
#